data_AF-A0A397UKR3-F1
#
_entry.id   AF-A0A397UKR3-F1
#
_cell.length_a   1.000
_cell.length_b   1.000
_cell.length_c   1.000
_cell.angle_alpha   90.00
_cell.angle_beta   90.00
_cell.angle_gamma   90.00
#
_symmetry.space_group_name_H-M   'P 1'
#
loop_
_entity.id
_entity.type
_entity.pdbx_description
1 polymer ?
#
loop_
_entity_poly.entity_id
_entity_poly.type
_entity_poly.pdbx_seq_one_letter_code
_entity_poly.pdbx_strand_id
1 'polypeptide(L)'
;MSVVELRIAVKNIPTLDILSQSDPQVFLFLQKSYGIWDENPHCKTEIVKNNSNPKFTTPLIMDYHFEELQRIKLIVVDVDKFDNPRWQAQEYVGEFITDIGSILGKQKGIMQGSLTRRVGEKRGEIIIAAREVRNENSKNYKFHISGYNIPISSFITKEKTYYEIVRIIEDSEFSVHRSTSSSSKNPEWEPMYLSENDLWNNVNDNGTETPYHQGPVTSIDILNAGQIIDWYKKVCEVKLVSLEL
;
A
#
# COMPACT_ATOMS: atom_id res chain seq x y z
N MET A 1 6.77 3.39 -23.95
CA MET A 1 6.35 2.38 -22.96
C MET A 1 6.98 2.76 -21.64
N SER A 2 6.15 3.08 -20.65
CA SER A 2 6.56 3.35 -19.27
C SER A 2 6.09 2.19 -18.39
N VAL A 3 6.62 2.08 -17.17
CA VAL A 3 6.08 1.18 -16.15
C VAL A 3 5.25 1.99 -15.17
N VAL A 4 4.08 1.50 -14.79
CA VAL A 4 3.22 2.14 -13.79
C VAL A 4 3.17 1.30 -12.51
N GLU A 5 3.31 1.98 -11.38
CA GLU A 5 3.06 1.45 -10.05
C GLU A 5 1.67 1.89 -9.57
N LEU A 6 0.87 0.93 -9.12
CA LEU A 6 -0.39 1.16 -8.42
C LEU A 6 -0.23 0.78 -6.94
N ARG A 7 -0.43 1.75 -6.04
CA ARG A 7 -0.54 1.50 -4.60
C ARG A 7 -2.00 1.50 -4.20
N ILE A 8 -2.38 0.49 -3.42
CA ILE A 8 -3.76 0.22 -3.08
C ILE A 8 -3.97 0.40 -1.58
N ALA A 9 -5.05 1.07 -1.24
CA ALA A 9 -5.66 1.02 0.08
C ALA A 9 -7.15 0.71 -0.09
N VAL A 10 -7.73 0.06 0.90
CA VAL A 10 -9.16 -0.25 0.94
C VAL A 10 -9.72 0.25 2.27
N LYS A 11 -10.99 0.66 2.29
CA LYS A 11 -11.68 1.16 3.48
C LYS A 11 -13.04 0.53 3.63
N ASN A 12 -13.44 0.31 4.88
CA ASN A 12 -14.78 -0.09 5.28
C ASN A 12 -15.30 -1.34 4.53
N ILE A 13 -14.43 -2.32 4.27
CA ILE A 13 -14.92 -3.60 3.74
C ILE A 13 -15.69 -4.35 4.82
N PRO A 14 -16.78 -5.06 4.43
CA PRO A 14 -17.58 -5.81 5.38
C PRO A 14 -16.74 -6.91 6.00
N THR A 15 -16.91 -7.10 7.30
CA THR A 15 -16.47 -8.32 7.98
C THR A 15 -17.32 -9.48 7.51
N LEU A 16 -16.69 -10.55 7.00
CA LEU A 16 -17.37 -11.74 6.53
C LEU A 16 -17.27 -12.91 7.53
N ASP A 17 -16.31 -12.82 8.46
CA ASP A 17 -16.15 -13.73 9.58
C ASP A 17 -17.02 -13.38 10.81
N ILE A 18 -17.37 -14.41 11.60
CA ILE A 18 -18.17 -14.23 12.84
C ILE A 18 -17.32 -13.68 14.00
N LEU A 19 -16.01 -13.96 14.02
CA LEU A 19 -15.13 -13.75 15.18
C LEU A 19 -13.89 -12.89 14.89
N SER A 20 -13.65 -12.53 13.63
CA SER A 20 -12.46 -11.82 13.15
C SER A 20 -12.85 -10.72 12.16
N GLN A 21 -11.97 -9.74 11.94
CA GLN A 21 -12.09 -8.88 10.76
C GLN A 21 -11.61 -9.63 9.52
N SER A 22 -11.94 -9.13 8.33
CA SER A 22 -11.47 -9.72 7.07
C SER A 22 -9.94 -9.74 6.94
N ASP A 23 -9.43 -10.71 6.18
CA ASP A 23 -8.06 -10.93 5.75
C ASP A 23 -7.90 -10.55 4.25
N PRO A 24 -8.00 -9.25 3.87
CA PRO A 24 -8.11 -8.85 2.48
C PRO A 24 -6.85 -9.07 1.63
N GLN A 25 -7.07 -9.38 0.34
CA GLN A 25 -6.09 -9.38 -0.74
C GLN A 25 -6.69 -8.77 -2.01
N VAL A 26 -5.88 -8.05 -2.79
CA VAL A 26 -6.31 -7.43 -4.05
C VAL A 26 -5.61 -8.07 -5.24
N PHE A 27 -6.39 -8.40 -6.27
CA PHE A 27 -5.93 -8.97 -7.53
C PHE A 27 -6.17 -7.99 -8.68
N LEU A 28 -5.15 -7.76 -9.51
CA LEU A 28 -5.24 -6.95 -10.73
C LEU A 28 -5.47 -7.84 -11.94
N PHE A 29 -6.48 -7.51 -12.74
CA PHE A 29 -6.73 -8.09 -14.06
C PHE A 29 -6.60 -7.01 -15.12
N LEU A 30 -5.99 -7.37 -16.24
CA LEU A 30 -5.95 -6.51 -17.42
C LEU A 30 -7.04 -6.93 -18.39
N GLN A 31 -7.60 -5.96 -19.10
CA GLN A 31 -8.49 -6.23 -20.21
C GLN A 31 -7.67 -6.46 -21.48
N LYS A 32 -7.89 -7.61 -22.13
CA LYS A 32 -7.42 -7.87 -23.49
C LYS A 32 -8.26 -7.09 -24.50
N SER A 33 -7.97 -7.28 -25.78
CA SER A 33 -8.76 -6.74 -26.88
C SER A 33 -10.24 -7.17 -26.80
N TYR A 34 -11.12 -6.32 -27.33
CA TYR A 34 -12.56 -6.59 -27.47
C TYR A 34 -13.33 -6.83 -26.17
N GLY A 35 -12.84 -6.30 -25.05
CA GLY A 35 -13.59 -6.31 -23.79
C GLY A 35 -13.41 -7.58 -22.94
N ILE A 36 -12.59 -8.52 -23.41
CA ILE A 36 -12.34 -9.79 -22.73
C ILE A 36 -11.30 -9.57 -21.62
N TRP A 37 -11.59 -10.00 -20.40
CA TRP A 37 -10.63 -9.96 -19.29
C TRP A 37 -9.65 -11.13 -19.34
N ASP A 38 -8.42 -10.92 -18.87
CA ASP A 38 -7.51 -12.02 -18.61
C ASP A 38 -8.14 -13.08 -17.68
N GLU A 39 -7.89 -14.36 -17.96
CA GLU A 39 -8.38 -15.47 -17.13
C GLU A 39 -7.69 -15.52 -15.76
N ASN A 40 -6.41 -15.12 -15.74
CA ASN A 40 -5.57 -15.12 -14.55
C ASN A 40 -5.22 -13.68 -14.16
N PRO A 41 -5.07 -13.39 -12.86
CA PRO A 41 -4.63 -12.07 -12.42
C PRO A 41 -3.21 -11.79 -12.92
N HIS A 42 -2.98 -10.55 -13.35
CA HIS A 42 -1.67 -10.05 -13.74
C HIS A 42 -0.69 -10.01 -12.56
N CYS A 43 -1.15 -9.50 -11.42
CA CYS A 43 -0.44 -9.52 -10.14
C CYS A 43 -1.43 -9.39 -8.97
N LYS A 44 -0.92 -9.47 -7.74
CA LYS A 44 -1.72 -9.36 -6.51
C LYS A 44 -0.90 -8.75 -5.37
N THR A 45 -1.61 -8.18 -4.39
CA THR A 45 -1.00 -7.68 -3.15
C THR A 45 -0.67 -8.82 -2.17
N GLU A 46 -0.01 -8.50 -1.07
CA GLU A 46 0.00 -9.39 0.09
C GLU A 46 -1.40 -9.52 0.72
N ILE A 47 -1.54 -10.50 1.63
CA ILE A 47 -2.71 -10.66 2.49
C ILE A 47 -2.47 -9.83 3.76
N VAL A 48 -3.41 -8.95 4.09
CA VAL A 48 -3.35 -8.19 5.35
C VAL A 48 -4.35 -8.82 6.31
N LYS A 49 -3.90 -9.28 7.47
CA LYS A 49 -4.76 -10.00 8.41
C LYS A 49 -5.60 -9.07 9.29
N ASN A 50 -6.83 -9.46 9.58
CA ASN A 50 -7.76 -8.84 10.53
C ASN A 50 -7.85 -7.32 10.36
N ASN A 51 -8.10 -6.84 9.14
CA ASN A 51 -8.11 -5.42 8.85
C ASN A 51 -9.14 -5.04 7.77
N SER A 52 -10.23 -4.38 8.17
CA SER A 52 -11.25 -3.86 7.25
C SER A 52 -10.86 -2.56 6.53
N ASN A 53 -9.67 -2.02 6.80
CA ASN A 53 -9.12 -0.80 6.19
C ASN A 53 -7.64 -0.98 5.77
N PRO A 54 -7.32 -2.04 5.01
CA PRO A 54 -5.94 -2.40 4.75
C PRO A 54 -5.23 -1.36 3.86
N LYS A 55 -3.97 -1.10 4.18
CA LYS A 55 -3.00 -0.44 3.29
C LYS A 55 -1.98 -1.49 2.86
N PHE A 56 -1.92 -1.75 1.56
CA PHE A 56 -1.04 -2.78 1.00
C PHE A 56 0.34 -2.19 0.72
N THR A 57 1.37 -2.87 1.22
CA THR A 57 2.79 -2.55 1.01
C THR A 57 3.27 -2.98 -0.37
N THR A 58 2.77 -4.10 -0.88
CA THR A 58 3.14 -4.62 -2.21
C THR A 58 2.39 -3.80 -3.28
N PRO A 59 3.11 -3.03 -4.12
CA PRO A 59 2.47 -2.36 -5.23
C PRO A 59 2.09 -3.35 -6.35
N LEU A 60 1.11 -2.98 -7.15
CA LEU A 60 0.75 -3.68 -8.39
C LEU A 60 1.45 -2.97 -9.55
N ILE A 61 2.30 -3.69 -10.29
CA ILE A 61 3.12 -3.15 -11.37
C ILE A 61 2.59 -3.63 -12.71
N MET A 62 2.54 -2.75 -13.71
CA MET A 62 2.19 -3.09 -15.09
C MET A 62 2.84 -2.15 -16.11
N ASP A 63 2.95 -2.61 -17.36
CA ASP A 63 3.38 -1.77 -18.48
C ASP A 63 2.27 -0.78 -18.89
N TYR A 64 2.69 0.42 -19.28
CA TYR A 64 1.82 1.53 -19.68
C TYR A 64 2.17 2.06 -21.08
N HIS A 65 1.12 2.16 -21.89
CA HIS A 65 1.09 2.63 -23.27
C HIS A 65 0.10 3.80 -23.35
N PHE A 66 0.62 5.03 -23.40
CA PHE A 66 -0.23 6.24 -23.33
C PHE A 66 -1.19 6.37 -24.52
N GLU A 67 -0.87 5.73 -25.65
CA GLU A 67 -1.72 5.66 -26.83
C GLU A 67 -2.89 4.67 -26.72
N GLU A 68 -2.98 3.87 -25.65
CA GLU A 68 -3.98 2.81 -25.49
C GLU A 68 -4.93 3.05 -24.31
N LEU A 69 -6.22 2.70 -24.49
CA LEU A 69 -7.17 2.61 -23.39
C LEU A 69 -6.97 1.30 -22.62
N GLN A 70 -6.03 1.30 -21.67
CA GLN A 70 -5.72 0.14 -20.85
C GLN A 70 -6.67 0.02 -19.65
N ARG A 71 -7.75 -0.77 -19.82
CA ARG A 71 -8.70 -1.04 -18.73
C ARG A 71 -8.15 -2.07 -17.75
N ILE A 72 -8.40 -1.81 -16.48
CA ILE A 72 -8.03 -2.67 -15.36
C ILE A 72 -9.25 -3.02 -14.50
N LYS A 73 -9.20 -4.18 -13.88
CA LYS A 73 -10.16 -4.62 -12.87
C LYS A 73 -9.39 -5.02 -11.61
N LEU A 74 -9.78 -4.45 -10.49
CA LEU A 74 -9.27 -4.77 -9.17
C LEU A 74 -10.33 -5.57 -8.43
N ILE A 75 -10.02 -6.82 -8.10
CA ILE A 75 -10.88 -7.70 -7.30
C ILE A 75 -10.33 -7.74 -5.88
N VAL A 76 -11.19 -7.46 -4.91
CA VAL A 76 -10.89 -7.62 -3.48
C VAL A 76 -11.57 -8.89 -2.98
N VAL A 77 -10.81 -9.73 -2.29
CA VAL A 77 -11.31 -10.94 -1.62
C VAL A 77 -10.91 -10.93 -0.16
N ASP A 78 -11.68 -11.65 0.65
CA ASP A 78 -11.36 -12.04 2.01
C ASP A 78 -10.79 -13.47 1.99
N VAL A 79 -9.58 -13.65 2.54
CA VAL A 79 -8.83 -14.90 2.38
C VAL A 79 -9.08 -15.86 3.55
N ASP A 80 -10.02 -16.78 3.36
CA ASP A 80 -10.30 -17.84 4.35
C ASP A 80 -9.47 -19.10 4.10
N LYS A 81 -9.14 -19.37 2.83
CA LYS A 81 -8.45 -20.60 2.39
C LYS A 81 -7.01 -20.30 2.03
N PHE A 82 -6.17 -20.16 3.06
CA PHE A 82 -4.74 -19.84 2.92
C PHE A 82 -3.93 -20.86 2.10
N ASP A 83 -4.42 -22.11 1.99
CA ASP A 83 -3.83 -23.17 1.18
C ASP A 83 -4.19 -23.08 -0.32
N ASN A 84 -5.16 -22.23 -0.69
CA ASN A 84 -5.60 -22.07 -2.06
C ASN A 84 -5.32 -20.65 -2.59
N PRO A 85 -4.32 -20.45 -3.46
CA PRO A 85 -3.93 -19.11 -3.91
C PRO A 85 -4.90 -18.49 -4.93
N ARG A 86 -5.94 -19.21 -5.39
CA ARG A 86 -6.89 -18.73 -6.40
C ARG A 86 -7.94 -17.83 -5.76
N TRP A 87 -8.12 -16.64 -6.31
CA TRP A 87 -9.12 -15.68 -5.83
C TRP A 87 -10.55 -16.24 -5.86
N GLN A 88 -10.87 -17.11 -6.83
CA GLN A 88 -12.21 -17.74 -6.93
C GLN A 88 -12.51 -18.71 -5.79
N ALA A 89 -11.48 -19.19 -5.08
CA ALA A 89 -11.66 -20.07 -3.93
C ALA A 89 -11.94 -19.30 -2.64
N GLN A 90 -11.68 -18.00 -2.63
CA GLN A 90 -11.78 -17.08 -1.49
C GLN A 90 -13.16 -16.42 -1.44
N GLU A 91 -13.48 -15.76 -0.33
CA GLU A 91 -14.73 -15.03 -0.24
C GLU A 91 -14.64 -13.69 -0.98
N TYR A 92 -15.53 -13.49 -1.94
CA TYR A 92 -15.51 -12.31 -2.80
C TYR A 92 -16.12 -11.09 -2.11
N VAL A 93 -15.32 -10.04 -1.90
CA VAL A 93 -15.75 -8.78 -1.30
C VAL A 93 -16.37 -7.86 -2.35
N GLY A 94 -15.66 -7.61 -3.46
CA GLY A 94 -16.15 -6.75 -4.52
C GLY A 94 -15.08 -6.42 -5.56
N GLU A 95 -15.48 -5.74 -6.62
CA GLU A 95 -14.58 -5.28 -7.68
C GLU A 95 -14.72 -3.78 -7.96
N PHE A 96 -13.67 -3.23 -8.55
CA PHE A 96 -13.63 -1.90 -9.13
C PHE A 96 -12.98 -1.96 -10.52
N ILE A 97 -13.63 -1.38 -11.52
CA ILE A 97 -13.16 -1.36 -12.92
C ILE A 97 -12.90 0.09 -13.30
N THR A 98 -11.72 0.35 -13.90
CA THR A 98 -11.31 1.68 -14.38
C THR A 98 -10.30 1.52 -15.53
N ASP A 99 -9.69 2.61 -15.98
CA ASP A 99 -8.53 2.60 -16.88
C ASP A 99 -7.36 3.39 -16.29
N ILE A 100 -6.14 3.00 -16.68
CA ILE A 100 -4.90 3.60 -16.13
C ILE A 100 -4.79 5.08 -16.44
N GLY A 101 -5.13 5.48 -17.67
CA GLY A 101 -5.10 6.88 -18.11
C GLY A 101 -6.01 7.76 -17.24
N SER A 102 -7.20 7.28 -16.90
CA SER A 102 -8.12 7.97 -16.00
C SER A 102 -7.57 8.14 -14.58
N ILE A 103 -6.74 7.22 -14.07
CA ILE A 103 -6.10 7.39 -12.75
C ILE A 103 -4.95 8.38 -12.86
N LEU A 104 -4.04 8.20 -13.82
CA LEU A 104 -2.88 9.07 -14.03
C LEU A 104 -3.28 10.52 -14.35
N GLY A 105 -4.43 10.71 -15.01
CA GLY A 105 -5.00 12.02 -15.30
C GLY A 105 -5.67 12.71 -14.10
N LYS A 106 -5.86 12.02 -12.97
CA LYS A 106 -6.34 12.66 -11.73
C LYS A 106 -5.23 13.49 -11.11
N GLN A 107 -5.64 14.48 -10.32
CA GLN A 107 -4.72 15.23 -9.49
C GLN A 107 -3.87 14.26 -8.65
N LYS A 108 -2.54 14.38 -8.76
CA LYS A 108 -1.54 13.52 -8.08
C LYS A 108 -1.68 12.01 -8.36
N GLY A 109 -2.44 11.61 -9.39
CA GLY A 109 -2.63 10.21 -9.73
C GLY A 109 -3.51 9.43 -8.76
N ILE A 110 -4.37 10.08 -7.97
CA ILE A 110 -5.23 9.40 -6.99
C ILE A 110 -6.66 9.23 -7.52
N MET A 111 -7.17 8.01 -7.40
CA MET A 111 -8.57 7.67 -7.66
C MET A 111 -9.18 6.93 -6.48
N GLN A 112 -10.40 7.30 -6.10
CA GLN A 112 -11.21 6.59 -5.12
C GLN A 112 -12.50 6.09 -5.78
N GLY A 113 -12.92 4.88 -5.44
CA GLY A 113 -14.10 4.24 -6.00
C GLY A 113 -14.80 3.31 -5.01
N SER A 114 -16.10 3.07 -5.19
CA SER A 114 -16.83 2.08 -4.40
C SER A 114 -16.54 0.67 -4.93
N LEU A 115 -16.29 -0.27 -4.02
CA LEU A 115 -16.23 -1.70 -4.35
C LEU A 115 -17.64 -2.22 -4.56
N THR A 116 -17.89 -2.91 -5.66
CA THR A 116 -19.22 -3.44 -6.00
C THR A 116 -19.20 -4.96 -6.10
N ARG A 117 -20.15 -5.63 -5.44
CA ARG A 117 -20.32 -7.09 -5.55
C ARG A 117 -21.36 -7.48 -6.59
N ARG A 118 -22.46 -6.74 -6.59
CA ARG A 118 -23.58 -6.83 -7.52
C ARG A 118 -24.03 -5.41 -7.84
N VAL A 119 -24.84 -5.25 -8.89
CA VAL A 119 -25.40 -3.95 -9.26
C VAL A 119 -26.12 -3.34 -8.05
N GLY A 120 -25.66 -2.16 -7.62
CA GLY A 120 -26.21 -1.43 -6.47
C GLY A 120 -25.69 -1.86 -5.09
N GLU A 121 -24.95 -2.96 -4.97
CA GLU A 121 -24.38 -3.44 -3.70
C GLU A 121 -22.95 -2.93 -3.51
N LYS A 122 -22.78 -1.92 -2.65
CA LYS A 122 -21.48 -1.36 -2.27
C LYS A 122 -20.91 -2.07 -1.04
N ARG A 123 -19.62 -2.42 -1.07
CA ARG A 123 -18.91 -3.14 0.01
C ARG A 123 -17.57 -2.49 0.32
N GLY A 124 -17.63 -1.26 0.80
CA GLY A 124 -16.44 -0.45 1.07
C GLY A 124 -15.93 0.30 -0.15
N GLU A 125 -14.71 0.79 -0.02
CA GLU A 125 -14.07 1.69 -0.98
C GLU A 125 -12.65 1.25 -1.27
N ILE A 126 -12.21 1.45 -2.52
CA ILE A 126 -10.83 1.30 -2.93
C ILE A 126 -10.24 2.66 -3.26
N ILE A 127 -9.00 2.88 -2.82
CA ILE A 127 -8.20 4.08 -3.11
C ILE A 127 -6.94 3.60 -3.82
N ILE A 128 -6.67 4.20 -4.97
CA ILE A 128 -5.61 3.81 -5.89
C ILE A 128 -4.75 5.05 -6.12
N ALA A 129 -3.45 4.95 -5.83
CA ALA A 129 -2.46 5.90 -6.31
C ALA A 129 -1.67 5.27 -7.47
N ALA A 130 -1.72 5.89 -8.64
CA ALA A 130 -0.94 5.48 -9.80
C ALA A 130 0.20 6.47 -10.08
N ARG A 131 1.36 5.95 -10.45
CA ARG A 131 2.48 6.75 -10.94
C ARG A 131 3.29 6.00 -11.97
N GLU A 132 3.89 6.72 -12.91
CA GLU A 132 4.96 6.16 -13.72
C GLU A 132 6.24 6.00 -12.87
N VAL A 133 6.88 4.84 -13.00
CA VAL A 133 8.12 4.48 -12.32
C VAL A 133 9.29 4.88 -13.22
N ARG A 134 10.28 5.56 -12.63
CA ARG A 134 11.55 5.84 -13.32
C ARG A 134 12.44 4.61 -13.19
N ASN A 135 12.77 3.99 -14.32
CA ASN A 135 13.43 2.68 -14.36
C ASN A 135 14.96 2.74 -14.37
N GLU A 136 15.59 3.91 -14.39
CA GLU A 136 17.04 4.02 -14.54
C GLU A 136 17.69 4.55 -13.26
N ASN A 137 18.43 3.67 -12.56
CA ASN A 137 19.31 3.97 -11.42
C ASN A 137 18.65 4.32 -10.07
N SER A 138 17.44 3.82 -9.78
CA SER A 138 16.83 4.00 -8.45
C SER A 138 17.75 3.47 -7.35
N LYS A 139 18.19 4.36 -6.45
CA LYS A 139 19.03 3.95 -5.32
C LYS A 139 18.20 3.20 -4.28
N ASN A 140 18.82 2.23 -3.63
CA ASN A 140 18.26 1.56 -2.46
C ASN A 140 18.91 2.11 -1.20
N TYR A 141 18.09 2.34 -0.18
CA TYR A 141 18.50 2.83 1.12
C TYR A 141 18.25 1.77 2.17
N LYS A 142 19.26 1.51 3.00
CA LYS A 142 19.15 0.61 4.15
C LYS A 142 18.75 1.43 5.37
N PHE A 143 17.66 1.04 6.03
CA PHE A 143 17.20 1.71 7.24
C PHE A 143 17.41 0.82 8.46
N HIS A 144 17.89 1.43 9.55
CA HIS A 144 17.91 0.84 10.88
C HIS A 144 16.91 1.63 11.74
N ILE A 145 15.95 0.94 12.32
CA ILE A 145 14.87 1.54 13.10
C ILE A 145 14.78 0.82 14.44
N SER A 146 14.77 1.62 15.50
CA SER A 146 14.62 1.17 16.88
C SER A 146 13.57 2.01 17.61
N GLY A 147 12.92 1.37 18.59
CA GLY A 147 12.05 2.03 19.54
C GLY A 147 12.71 2.11 20.90
N TYR A 148 12.36 3.13 21.68
CA TYR A 148 12.83 3.26 23.05
C TYR A 148 11.67 3.64 23.99
N ASN A 149 11.60 2.97 25.13
CA ASN A 149 10.59 3.18 26.17
C ASN A 149 9.14 3.25 25.64
N ILE A 150 8.79 2.36 24.70
CA ILE A 150 7.44 2.28 24.15
C ILE A 150 6.45 1.91 25.27
N PRO A 151 5.36 2.68 25.45
CA PRO A 151 4.34 2.38 26.45
C PRO A 151 3.56 1.12 26.05
N ILE A 152 3.87 0.00 26.71
CA ILE A 152 3.16 -1.29 26.57
C ILE A 152 2.32 -1.50 27.83
N SER A 153 0.99 -1.56 27.68
CA SER A 153 0.04 -1.73 28.79
C SER A 153 0.12 -3.16 29.32
N SER A 154 0.76 -3.33 30.47
CA SER A 154 1.09 -4.65 31.00
C SER A 154 0.04 -5.14 31.99
N PHE A 155 -1.13 -5.65 31.56
CA PHE A 155 -2.00 -6.40 32.49
C PHE A 155 -2.74 -7.63 31.95
N ILE A 156 -3.13 -7.74 30.66
CA ILE A 156 -3.95 -8.91 30.22
C ILE A 156 -3.59 -9.48 28.83
N THR A 157 -2.89 -8.77 27.94
CA THR A 157 -2.43 -9.32 26.64
C THR A 157 -1.01 -8.88 26.31
N LYS A 158 -0.27 -9.73 25.57
CA LYS A 158 1.06 -9.40 25.06
C LYS A 158 0.87 -8.46 23.87
N GLU A 159 0.64 -7.17 24.14
CA GLU A 159 0.63 -6.13 23.12
C GLU A 159 1.89 -6.25 22.27
N LYS A 160 1.71 -6.40 20.96
CA LYS A 160 2.81 -6.45 20.01
C LYS A 160 2.80 -5.16 19.22
N THR A 161 3.92 -4.47 19.17
CA THR A 161 4.09 -3.23 18.41
C THR A 161 4.92 -3.48 17.17
N TYR A 162 4.62 -2.76 16.11
CA TYR A 162 5.43 -2.72 14.89
C TYR A 162 5.50 -1.28 14.40
N TYR A 163 6.43 -0.98 13.50
CA TYR A 163 6.41 0.28 12.78
C TYR A 163 5.94 0.07 11.35
N GLU A 164 5.31 1.10 10.82
CA GLU A 164 4.91 1.19 9.43
C GLU A 164 5.53 2.45 8.83
N ILE A 165 6.17 2.31 7.67
CA ILE A 165 6.54 3.45 6.86
C ILE A 165 5.41 3.67 5.88
N VAL A 166 4.81 4.86 5.93
CA VAL A 166 3.73 5.26 5.03
C VAL A 166 4.20 6.38 4.14
N ARG A 167 3.84 6.31 2.87
CA ARG A 167 3.87 7.42 1.94
C ARG A 167 2.57 8.20 2.07
N ILE A 168 2.69 9.53 2.12
CA ILE A 168 1.53 10.43 2.12
C ILE A 168 1.42 11.08 0.75
N ILE A 169 0.31 10.86 0.07
CA ILE A 169 -0.01 11.53 -1.18
C ILE A 169 -1.31 12.31 -0.95
N GLU A 170 -1.20 13.64 -0.97
CA GLU A 170 -2.24 14.56 -0.49
C GLU A 170 -2.60 14.25 0.96
N ASP A 171 -3.81 13.74 1.22
CA ASP A 171 -4.28 13.33 2.54
C ASP A 171 -4.47 11.79 2.66
N SER A 172 -4.00 11.05 1.66
CA SER A 172 -4.08 9.58 1.62
C SER A 172 -2.75 8.94 1.97
N GLU A 173 -2.81 7.94 2.85
CA GLU A 173 -1.66 7.18 3.30
C GLU A 173 -1.59 5.82 2.61
N PHE A 174 -0.43 5.52 2.04
CA PHE A 174 -0.12 4.25 1.41
C PHE A 174 1.05 3.61 2.14
N SER A 175 0.89 2.36 2.56
CA SER A 175 1.96 1.63 3.21
C SER A 175 3.08 1.33 2.20
N VAL A 176 4.34 1.54 2.61
CA VAL A 176 5.51 1.16 1.80
C VAL A 176 6.36 0.10 2.50
N HIS A 177 6.29 0.04 3.83
CA HIS A 177 6.95 -1.00 4.61
C HIS A 177 6.21 -1.23 5.93
N ARG A 178 6.20 -2.49 6.39
CA ARG A 178 5.71 -2.88 7.71
C ARG A 178 6.71 -3.83 8.36
N SER A 179 7.13 -3.53 9.59
CA SER A 179 8.09 -4.35 10.31
C SER A 179 7.44 -5.57 10.97
N THR A 180 8.27 -6.51 11.43
CA THR A 180 7.81 -7.58 12.31
C THR A 180 7.38 -7.02 13.66
N SER A 181 6.36 -7.65 14.26
CA SER A 181 5.87 -7.23 15.57
C SER A 181 6.84 -7.60 16.70
N SER A 182 7.00 -6.73 17.69
CA SER A 182 7.82 -6.92 18.88
C SER A 182 7.01 -6.68 20.15
N SER A 183 7.34 -7.39 21.23
CA SER A 183 6.77 -7.15 22.56
C SER A 183 7.75 -6.44 23.50
N SER A 184 8.89 -5.95 22.97
CA SER A 184 9.87 -5.20 23.75
C SER A 184 9.46 -3.74 23.86
N LYS A 185 9.72 -3.12 25.03
CA LYS A 185 9.63 -1.65 25.18
C LYS A 185 10.78 -0.92 24.47
N ASN A 186 11.86 -1.64 24.15
CA ASN A 186 13.00 -1.14 23.41
C ASN A 186 13.29 -2.09 22.23
N PRO A 187 12.41 -2.14 21.21
CA PRO A 187 12.60 -3.03 20.08
C PRO A 187 13.73 -2.53 19.17
N GLU A 188 14.57 -3.45 18.73
CA GLU A 188 15.46 -3.27 17.59
C GLU A 188 14.92 -4.16 16.47
N TRP A 189 14.43 -3.53 15.40
CA TRP A 189 13.86 -4.26 14.28
C TRP A 189 14.93 -4.60 13.24
N GLU A 190 14.71 -5.68 12.50
CA GLU A 190 15.58 -6.08 11.41
C GLU A 190 15.74 -4.95 10.38
N PRO A 191 16.97 -4.71 9.88
CA PRO A 191 17.20 -3.70 8.87
C PRO A 191 16.39 -3.98 7.60
N MET A 192 15.85 -2.93 6.99
CA MET A 192 15.08 -3.02 5.76
C MET A 192 15.70 -2.22 4.62
N TYR A 193 15.26 -2.49 3.39
CA TYR A 193 15.66 -1.75 2.19
C TYR A 193 14.43 -1.13 1.51
N LEU A 194 14.50 0.16 1.19
CA LEU A 194 13.50 0.86 0.38
C LEU A 194 14.21 1.55 -0.78
N SER A 195 13.58 1.51 -1.94
CA SER A 195 14.08 2.21 -3.12
C SER A 195 13.71 3.70 -3.06
N GLU A 196 14.40 4.55 -3.83
CA GLU A 196 13.95 5.92 -4.10
C GLU A 196 12.51 5.92 -4.60
N ASN A 197 12.16 4.93 -5.41
CA ASN A 197 10.81 4.74 -5.92
C ASN A 197 9.79 4.46 -4.81
N ASP A 198 10.16 3.89 -3.67
CA ASP A 198 9.29 3.69 -2.49
C ASP A 198 9.21 4.92 -1.59
N LEU A 199 10.19 5.82 -1.69
CA LEU A 199 10.22 7.03 -0.89
C LEU A 199 9.69 8.27 -1.61
N TRP A 200 9.61 8.30 -2.95
CA TRP A 200 9.32 9.51 -3.73
C TRP A 200 7.82 9.85 -3.89
N ASN A 201 7.45 11.13 -3.70
CA ASN A 201 6.14 11.67 -4.06
C ASN A 201 6.25 12.48 -5.35
N ASN A 202 5.31 12.29 -6.29
CA ASN A 202 5.14 13.09 -7.50
C ASN A 202 4.72 14.55 -7.17
N VAL A 203 5.60 15.30 -6.51
CA VAL A 203 5.54 16.75 -6.52
C VAL A 203 6.14 17.16 -7.85
N ASN A 204 5.27 17.44 -8.82
CA ASN A 204 5.60 18.27 -9.97
C ASN A 204 6.17 19.59 -9.44
N ASP A 205 7.48 19.66 -9.20
CA ASP A 205 8.17 20.93 -9.24
C ASP A 205 8.19 21.35 -10.70
N ASN A 206 7.72 22.57 -10.96
CA ASN A 206 7.68 23.22 -12.26
C ASN A 206 9.10 23.41 -12.83
N GLY A 207 9.77 22.32 -13.22
CA GLY A 207 11.08 22.33 -13.87
C GLY A 207 12.23 22.91 -13.02
N THR A 208 12.08 23.01 -11.70
CA THR A 208 13.21 23.36 -10.83
C THR A 208 13.76 22.08 -10.21
N GLU A 209 14.77 21.52 -10.86
CA GLU A 209 15.70 20.61 -10.19
C GLU A 209 16.21 21.32 -8.94
N THR A 210 15.93 20.77 -7.77
CA THR A 210 16.53 21.26 -6.54
C THR A 210 17.98 20.77 -6.52
N PRO A 211 18.98 21.67 -6.52
CA PRO A 211 20.35 21.26 -6.33
C PRO A 211 20.47 20.91 -4.85
N TYR A 212 20.82 19.69 -4.46
CA TYR A 212 21.68 19.37 -3.30
C TYR A 212 21.73 17.85 -3.08
N HIS A 213 22.95 17.33 -3.12
CA HIS A 213 23.32 15.94 -2.86
C HIS A 213 23.44 15.65 -1.36
N GLN A 214 22.32 15.52 -0.64
CA GLN A 214 22.30 14.83 0.65
C GLN A 214 21.31 13.68 0.57
N GLY A 215 21.81 12.45 0.80
CA GLY A 215 20.99 11.24 0.78
C GLY A 215 20.00 11.19 1.95
N PRO A 216 18.94 10.38 1.86
CA PRO A 216 17.94 10.26 2.90
C PRO A 216 18.53 9.75 4.22
N VAL A 217 17.95 10.16 5.33
CA VAL A 217 18.31 9.71 6.67
C VAL A 217 18.12 8.18 6.79
N THR A 218 19.20 7.44 7.06
CA THR A 218 19.22 5.96 7.12
C THR A 218 19.07 5.37 8.52
N SER A 219 18.91 6.20 9.55
CA SER A 219 18.73 5.78 10.95
C SER A 219 17.66 6.63 11.62
N ILE A 220 16.63 6.00 12.18
CA ILE A 220 15.48 6.71 12.78
C ILE A 220 15.19 6.11 14.16
N ASP A 221 15.28 6.97 15.18
CA ASP A 221 14.87 6.64 16.55
C ASP A 221 13.44 7.09 16.79
N ILE A 222 12.53 6.15 17.02
CA ILE A 222 11.12 6.46 17.30
C ILE A 222 10.98 6.69 18.81
N LEU A 223 11.16 7.94 19.25
CA LEU A 223 11.06 8.30 20.68
C LEU A 223 9.62 8.55 21.17
N ASN A 224 8.66 8.71 20.26
CA ASN A 224 7.19 8.75 20.46
C ASN A 224 6.61 9.11 19.09
N ALA A 225 5.85 8.21 18.42
CA ALA A 225 5.23 8.42 17.09
C ALA A 225 6.02 9.43 16.21
N GLY A 226 7.29 9.13 15.97
CA GLY A 226 8.24 10.09 15.40
C GLY A 226 7.99 10.24 13.89
N GLN A 227 7.62 11.43 13.45
CA GLN A 227 7.65 11.77 12.03
C GLN A 227 9.11 11.68 11.54
N ILE A 228 9.37 10.96 10.45
CA ILE A 228 10.58 11.24 9.66
C ILE A 228 10.34 12.59 9.00
N ILE A 229 10.91 13.65 9.56
CA ILE A 229 11.03 14.92 8.85
C ILE A 229 12.41 14.90 8.20
N ASP A 230 12.50 14.30 7.01
CA ASP A 230 13.63 14.61 6.12
C ASP A 230 13.29 15.84 5.28
N TRP A 231 14.29 16.69 5.08
CA TRP A 231 14.21 18.08 4.62
C TRP A 231 13.84 18.26 3.14
N TYR A 232 13.42 17.20 2.47
CA TYR A 232 12.81 17.23 1.15
C TYR A 232 11.31 16.90 1.27
N LYS A 233 10.49 17.88 1.66
CA LYS A 233 9.01 17.88 1.55
C LYS A 233 8.31 16.56 1.97
N LYS A 234 8.14 16.28 3.28
CA LYS A 234 7.17 15.31 3.86
C LYS A 234 6.81 14.12 2.95
N VAL A 235 7.79 13.28 2.60
CA VAL A 235 7.57 12.24 1.58
C VAL A 235 7.02 10.94 2.17
N CYS A 236 7.51 10.57 3.36
CA CYS A 236 7.06 9.40 4.11
C CYS A 236 7.07 9.71 5.61
N GLU A 237 6.21 9.04 6.37
CA GLU A 237 6.16 9.07 7.83
C GLU A 237 6.40 7.67 8.40
N VAL A 238 7.10 7.58 9.52
CA VAL A 238 7.16 6.34 10.32
C VAL A 238 6.11 6.43 11.40
N LYS A 239 5.26 5.41 11.45
CA LYS A 239 4.18 5.29 12.43
C LYS A 239 4.42 4.09 13.30
N LEU A 240 4.33 4.29 14.61
CA LEU A 240 4.28 3.18 15.55
C LEU A 240 2.84 2.68 15.65
N VAL A 241 2.63 1.38 15.50
CA VAL A 241 1.31 0.75 15.53
C VAL A 241 1.28 -0.35 16.59
N SER A 242 0.22 -0.36 17.40
CA SER A 242 -0.05 -1.40 18.39
C SER A 242 -1.05 -2.41 17.84
N LEU A 243 -0.77 -3.70 18.01
CA LEU A 243 -1.73 -4.78 17.77
C LEU A 243 -2.50 -5.04 19.06
N GLU A 244 -3.79 -4.74 19.05
CA GLU A 244 -4.74 -5.29 20.02
C GLU A 244 -5.11 -6.70 19.52
N LEU A 245 -4.84 -7.72 20.36
CA LEU A 245 -5.22 -9.11 20.12
C LEU A 245 -6.63 -9.38 20.65
#